data_AF-A0A949EW53-F1
#
_entry.id   AF-A0A949EW53-F1
#
_cell.length_a   1.000
_cell.length_b   1.000
_cell.length_c   1.000
_cell.angle_alpha   90.00
_cell.angle_beta   90.00
_cell.angle_gamma   90.00
#
_symmetry.space_group_name_H-M   'P 1'
#
loop_
_entity.id
_entity.type
_entity.pdbx_description
1 polymer ?
#
loop_
_entity_poly.entity_id
_entity_poly.type
_entity_poly.pdbx_seq_one_letter_code
_entity_poly.pdbx_strand_id
1 'polypeptide(L)'
;MIKKILFLISIFFVVTANVYGGSVSVNIDNDLDDGHLVWNSGSCNFYTGWNYHNAGSIYLYGNGLGFVQFFRFDGVAVPQGATISSATLTIESYGLTGSSTPELRIYGCDEDDSARMTAHANYTAKPRTTAYVTWDTTRYFGQSNISPDIKTIIQEIVDRGGWSSGNAIQLLVQDRDFWQVYSVPASTEEANNIHFCKEYNQSGTHTLSITFYEDIGLRVYNGSQVVSIGAEILDGHKLRIRKGDTTCGLPLVDIDAPNASPIRIYDGGSVKALVEIK
;
A
#
# COMPACT_ATOMS: atom_id res chain seq x y z
N MET A 1 -27.97 19.26 -59.53
CA MET A 1 -28.12 18.97 -58.09
C MET A 1 -27.16 17.85 -57.72
N ILE A 2 -26.07 18.15 -57.03
CA ILE A 2 -25.23 17.15 -56.37
C ILE A 2 -25.08 17.62 -54.92
N LYS A 3 -25.84 17.00 -54.01
CA LYS A 3 -25.68 17.21 -52.56
C LYS A 3 -24.44 16.44 -52.12
N LYS A 4 -23.35 17.15 -51.82
CA LYS A 4 -22.20 16.55 -51.12
C LYS A 4 -22.65 16.26 -49.68
N ILE A 5 -22.77 14.98 -49.36
CA ILE A 5 -22.98 14.48 -47.99
C ILE A 5 -21.58 14.44 -47.35
N LEU A 6 -21.36 15.30 -46.36
CA LEU A 6 -20.16 15.29 -45.54
C LEU A 6 -20.38 14.28 -44.40
N PHE A 7 -19.70 13.13 -44.45
CA PHE A 7 -19.66 12.20 -43.32
C PHE A 7 -18.67 12.75 -42.29
N LEU A 8 -19.16 13.24 -41.15
CA LEU A 8 -18.32 13.42 -39.97
C LEU A 8 -18.00 12.03 -39.42
N ILE A 9 -16.78 11.56 -39.63
CA ILE A 9 -16.23 10.45 -38.84
C ILE A 9 -15.76 11.08 -37.52
N SER A 10 -16.61 11.01 -36.49
CA SER A 10 -16.16 11.28 -35.12
C SER A 10 -15.20 10.17 -34.70
N ILE A 11 -13.91 10.41 -34.88
CA ILE A 11 -12.86 9.63 -34.23
C ILE A 11 -12.93 10.00 -32.74
N PHE A 12 -13.50 9.10 -31.94
CA PHE A 12 -13.30 9.12 -30.50
C PHE A 12 -11.83 8.77 -30.24
N PHE A 13 -10.98 9.77 -30.04
CA PHE A 13 -9.74 9.56 -29.30
C PHE A 13 -10.14 9.36 -27.84
N VAL A 14 -10.06 8.13 -27.34
CA VAL A 14 -9.90 7.91 -25.91
C VAL A 14 -8.50 8.45 -25.60
N VAL A 15 -8.42 9.72 -25.18
CA VAL A 15 -7.23 10.23 -24.52
C VAL A 15 -7.22 9.55 -23.15
N THR A 16 -6.52 8.43 -23.02
CA THR A 16 -6.11 7.94 -21.71
C THR A 16 -5.17 9.02 -21.15
N ALA A 17 -5.67 9.79 -20.19
CA ALA A 17 -4.85 10.71 -19.43
C ALA A 17 -3.79 9.87 -18.68
N ASN A 18 -2.52 9.96 -19.08
CA ASN A 18 -1.41 9.29 -18.38
C ASN A 18 -1.15 10.02 -17.06
N VAL A 19 -1.62 9.44 -15.95
CA VAL A 19 -1.60 10.02 -14.59
C VAL A 19 -0.16 10.04 -14.06
N TYR A 20 0.52 11.19 -14.12
CA TYR A 20 1.94 11.31 -13.73
C TYR A 20 2.23 11.27 -12.23
N GLY A 21 1.18 11.20 -11.44
CA GLY A 21 1.21 10.82 -10.04
C GLY A 21 -0.23 10.57 -9.62
N GLY A 22 -0.44 9.58 -8.77
CA GLY A 22 -1.78 9.11 -8.44
C GLY A 22 -1.86 8.70 -6.98
N SER A 23 -3.09 8.69 -6.50
CA SER A 23 -3.44 7.99 -5.27
C SER A 23 -4.37 6.85 -5.61
N VAL A 24 -4.06 5.68 -5.08
CA VAL A 24 -4.87 4.48 -5.17
C VAL A 24 -5.26 4.06 -3.76
N SER A 25 -6.55 3.86 -3.53
CA SER A 25 -7.07 3.27 -2.30
C SER A 25 -7.83 2.01 -2.68
N VAL A 26 -7.29 0.86 -2.30
CA VAL A 26 -7.89 -0.45 -2.55
C VAL A 26 -8.39 -1.01 -1.22
N ASN A 27 -9.65 -1.43 -1.22
CA ASN A 27 -10.24 -2.12 -0.09
C ASN A 27 -10.11 -3.62 -0.31
N ILE A 28 -9.95 -4.39 0.77
CA ILE A 28 -10.20 -5.82 0.66
C ILE A 28 -11.67 -6.04 0.25
N ASP A 29 -11.94 -7.06 -0.54
CA ASP A 29 -13.30 -7.42 -0.92
C ASP A 29 -13.86 -8.51 0.02
N ASN A 30 -14.99 -9.10 -0.34
CA ASN A 30 -15.63 -10.15 0.46
C ASN A 30 -15.33 -11.55 -0.09
N ASP A 31 -14.18 -11.76 -0.72
CA ASP A 31 -13.81 -13.06 -1.26
C ASP A 31 -13.16 -13.97 -0.19
N LEU A 32 -12.29 -14.90 -0.60
CA LEU A 32 -11.61 -15.85 0.29
C LEU A 32 -10.09 -15.65 0.28
N ASP A 33 -9.61 -14.47 -0.13
CA ASP A 33 -8.20 -14.18 -0.38
C ASP A 33 -7.45 -13.46 0.73
N ASP A 34 -8.21 -13.11 1.75
CA ASP A 34 -7.85 -12.55 3.03
C ASP A 34 -8.16 -13.54 4.17
N GLY A 35 -7.41 -13.43 5.28
CA GLY A 35 -7.54 -14.37 6.38
C GLY A 35 -6.36 -14.36 7.34
N HIS A 36 -6.22 -15.48 8.07
CA HIS A 36 -5.19 -15.60 9.09
C HIS A 36 -4.72 -17.05 9.28
N LEU A 37 -3.53 -17.16 9.87
CA LEU A 37 -2.90 -18.42 10.26
C LEU A 37 -2.62 -18.40 11.76
N VAL A 38 -2.83 -19.55 12.40
CA VAL A 38 -2.61 -19.76 13.84
C VAL A 38 -1.73 -20.97 14.05
N TRP A 39 -0.59 -20.80 14.70
CA TRP A 39 0.28 -21.90 15.11
C TRP A 39 0.02 -22.29 16.54
N ASN A 40 -0.26 -23.58 16.77
CA ASN A 40 -0.39 -24.20 18.08
C ASN A 40 0.42 -25.50 18.13
N SER A 41 1.43 -25.54 19.01
CA SER A 41 2.14 -26.77 19.39
C SER A 41 2.57 -27.65 18.20
N GLY A 42 3.19 -27.05 17.18
CA GLY A 42 3.69 -27.76 15.99
C GLY A 42 2.68 -27.97 14.86
N SER A 43 1.44 -27.48 15.00
CA SER A 43 0.43 -27.48 13.93
C SER A 43 0.03 -26.06 13.55
N CYS A 44 -0.32 -25.85 12.28
CA CYS A 44 -0.83 -24.57 11.76
C CYS A 44 -2.27 -24.74 11.27
N ASN A 45 -3.17 -23.93 11.81
CA ASN A 45 -4.53 -23.79 11.29
C ASN A 45 -4.56 -22.60 10.31
N PHE A 46 -5.22 -22.80 9.18
CA PHE A 46 -5.37 -21.81 8.12
C PHE A 46 -6.85 -21.47 7.94
N TYR A 47 -7.15 -20.18 7.93
CA TYR A 47 -8.51 -19.67 7.83
C TYR A 47 -8.58 -18.60 6.73
N THR A 48 -9.60 -18.70 5.88
CA THR A 48 -9.89 -17.73 4.79
C THR A 48 -11.33 -17.31 4.82
N GLY A 49 -11.57 -16.08 4.41
CA GLY A 49 -12.90 -15.55 4.13
C GLY A 49 -13.78 -15.29 5.35
N TRP A 50 -14.87 -14.58 5.09
CA TRP A 50 -15.79 -13.99 6.07
C TRP A 50 -16.67 -14.97 6.87
N ASN A 51 -16.48 -16.29 6.80
CA ASN A 51 -17.48 -17.24 7.31
C ASN A 51 -17.05 -18.15 8.46
N TYR A 52 -15.92 -17.90 9.12
CA TYR A 52 -15.61 -18.58 10.38
C TYR A 52 -15.27 -17.58 11.49
N HIS A 53 -16.19 -17.50 12.46
CA HIS A 53 -16.19 -16.70 13.69
C HIS A 53 -16.17 -15.18 13.49
N ASN A 54 -17.29 -14.48 13.67
CA ASN A 54 -17.31 -13.02 13.88
C ASN A 54 -16.34 -12.28 12.93
N ALA A 55 -16.47 -12.54 11.64
CA ALA A 55 -15.33 -12.70 10.73
C ALA A 55 -14.66 -11.43 10.23
N GLY A 56 -14.58 -10.39 11.06
CA GLY A 56 -13.44 -9.50 11.01
C GLY A 56 -12.46 -9.78 12.15
N SER A 57 -12.88 -10.49 13.21
CA SER A 57 -12.19 -10.61 14.50
C SER A 57 -10.97 -11.51 14.40
N ILE A 58 -9.82 -10.91 14.13
CA ILE A 58 -8.51 -11.43 14.54
C ILE A 58 -8.55 -11.68 16.04
N TYR A 59 -7.90 -12.75 16.47
CA TYR A 59 -7.58 -12.99 17.87
C TYR A 59 -6.08 -13.23 17.90
N LEU A 60 -5.28 -12.22 18.27
CA LEU A 60 -3.85 -12.44 18.50
C LEU A 60 -3.71 -13.15 19.85
N TYR A 61 -3.85 -14.47 19.92
CA TYR A 61 -3.75 -15.14 21.22
C TYR A 61 -2.32 -15.05 21.75
N GLY A 62 -2.05 -14.23 22.77
CA GLY A 62 -0.70 -14.12 23.34
C GLY A 62 -0.20 -15.38 24.08
N ASN A 63 -0.86 -16.54 23.97
CA ASN A 63 -0.61 -17.75 24.76
C ASN A 63 0.59 -18.56 24.23
N GLY A 64 1.63 -17.90 23.72
CA GLY A 64 2.71 -18.59 22.99
C GLY A 64 2.19 -19.30 21.75
N LEU A 65 1.32 -18.63 20.98
CA LEU A 65 0.81 -19.08 19.69
C LEU A 65 1.28 -18.09 18.62
N GLY A 66 1.69 -18.60 17.44
CA GLY A 66 2.14 -17.74 16.35
C GLY A 66 0.96 -17.25 15.52
N PHE A 67 0.89 -15.95 15.22
CA PHE A 67 -0.17 -15.36 14.39
C PHE A 67 0.36 -14.60 13.18
N VAL A 68 -0.31 -14.84 12.07
CA VAL A 68 -0.12 -14.09 10.82
C VAL A 68 -1.48 -13.78 10.25
N GLN A 69 -1.67 -12.54 9.84
CA GLN A 69 -2.79 -12.10 9.01
C GLN A 69 -2.28 -11.86 7.60
N PHE A 70 -3.15 -12.09 6.62
CA PHE A 70 -2.86 -11.72 5.25
C PHE A 70 -4.05 -10.98 4.66
N PHE A 71 -3.73 -9.91 3.92
CA PHE A 71 -4.70 -9.08 3.21
C PHE A 71 -4.25 -9.00 1.76
N ARG A 72 -5.10 -9.44 0.82
CA ARG A 72 -4.84 -9.26 -0.60
C ARG A 72 -5.70 -8.10 -1.11
N PHE A 73 -5.05 -7.23 -1.87
CA PHE A 73 -5.63 -6.06 -2.49
C PHE A 73 -5.52 -6.26 -3.99
N ASP A 74 -6.63 -6.57 -4.65
CA ASP A 74 -6.68 -6.78 -6.10
C ASP A 74 -6.94 -5.47 -6.84
N GLY A 75 -6.53 -5.37 -8.10
CA GLY A 75 -6.77 -4.17 -8.91
C GLY A 75 -5.94 -2.95 -8.48
N VAL A 76 -4.72 -3.15 -7.96
CA VAL A 76 -3.85 -2.04 -7.52
C VAL A 76 -3.32 -1.30 -8.75
N ALA A 77 -3.96 -0.18 -9.08
CA ALA A 77 -3.67 0.62 -10.28
C ALA A 77 -2.40 1.48 -10.16
N VAL A 78 -1.28 0.88 -9.77
CA VAL A 78 0.04 1.50 -9.68
C VAL A 78 0.90 1.04 -10.87
N PRO A 79 1.46 1.96 -11.67
CA PRO A 79 2.36 1.61 -12.77
C PRO A 79 3.64 0.90 -12.28
N GLN A 80 4.18 0.05 -13.13
CA GLN A 80 5.47 -0.60 -12.89
C GLN A 80 6.59 0.43 -12.76
N GLY A 81 7.42 0.26 -11.73
CA GLY A 81 8.55 1.15 -11.43
C GLY A 81 8.15 2.56 -11.01
N ALA A 82 6.87 2.80 -10.68
CA ALA A 82 6.45 4.07 -10.12
C ALA A 82 7.15 4.32 -8.77
N THR A 83 7.54 5.56 -8.51
CA THR A 83 8.14 5.94 -7.23
C THR A 83 7.04 6.12 -6.19
N ILE A 84 7.02 5.29 -5.16
CA ILE A 84 6.04 5.35 -4.07
C ILE A 84 6.44 6.45 -3.09
N SER A 85 5.62 7.49 -2.99
CA SER A 85 5.90 8.60 -2.07
C SER A 85 5.46 8.29 -0.63
N SER A 86 4.34 7.58 -0.50
CA SER A 86 3.78 7.12 0.78
C SER A 86 2.86 5.93 0.55
N ALA A 87 2.85 4.97 1.46
CA ALA A 87 1.83 3.94 1.50
C ALA A 87 1.43 3.60 2.93
N THR A 88 0.15 3.34 3.16
CA THR A 88 -0.37 2.95 4.48
C THR A 88 -1.42 1.85 4.37
N LEU A 89 -1.45 1.00 5.39
CA LEU A 89 -2.48 0.01 5.62
C LEU A 89 -3.39 0.48 6.76
N THR A 90 -4.68 0.62 6.48
CA THR A 90 -5.69 0.90 7.50
C THR A 90 -6.39 -0.40 7.90
N ILE A 91 -6.41 -0.69 9.19
CA ILE A 91 -7.07 -1.87 9.79
C ILE A 91 -8.07 -1.41 10.85
N GLU A 92 -9.29 -1.93 10.78
CA GLU A 92 -10.31 -1.70 11.80
C GLU A 92 -10.13 -2.64 13.00
N SER A 93 -10.18 -2.08 14.21
CA SER A 93 -10.02 -2.86 15.46
C SER A 93 -11.28 -2.93 16.31
N TYR A 94 -11.52 -4.09 16.92
CA TYR A 94 -12.68 -4.33 17.80
C TYR A 94 -12.41 -3.94 19.25
N GLY A 95 -11.26 -4.37 19.77
CA GLY A 95 -10.98 -4.28 21.19
C GLY A 95 -9.76 -5.11 21.60
N LEU A 96 -9.37 -4.95 22.87
CA LEU A 96 -8.35 -5.76 23.51
C LEU A 96 -8.96 -6.69 24.54
N THR A 97 -8.34 -7.86 24.71
CA THR A 97 -8.36 -8.59 25.97
C THR A 97 -6.91 -8.78 26.43
N GLY A 98 -6.48 -8.09 27.49
CA GLY A 98 -5.09 -8.13 27.99
C GLY A 98 -4.54 -6.78 28.44
N SER A 99 -3.32 -6.77 28.99
CA SER A 99 -2.59 -5.62 29.55
C SER A 99 -1.35 -5.15 28.74
N SER A 100 -0.89 -5.89 27.73
CA SER A 100 0.25 -5.50 26.86
C SER A 100 -0.15 -5.15 25.43
N THR A 101 0.73 -4.41 24.75
CA THR A 101 0.60 -4.08 23.31
C THR A 101 1.51 -5.01 22.51
N PRO A 102 1.00 -5.78 21.54
CA PRO A 102 1.85 -6.53 20.64
C PRO A 102 2.59 -5.59 19.69
N GLU A 103 3.78 -6.02 19.31
CA GLU A 103 4.57 -5.34 18.30
C GLU A 103 4.44 -6.15 17.02
N LEU A 104 3.93 -5.52 15.96
CA LEU A 104 3.67 -6.20 14.70
C LEU A 104 4.77 -5.89 13.70
N ARG A 105 4.92 -6.77 12.71
CA ARG A 105 5.69 -6.53 11.50
C ARG A 105 4.81 -6.72 10.28
N ILE A 106 4.88 -5.76 9.37
CA ILE A 106 4.23 -5.80 8.07
C ILE A 106 5.27 -6.21 7.03
N TYR A 107 4.95 -7.22 6.23
CA TYR A 107 5.69 -7.64 5.04
C TYR A 107 4.76 -7.60 3.82
N GLY A 108 5.34 -7.61 2.63
CA GLY A 108 4.65 -7.91 1.39
C GLY A 108 4.98 -9.31 0.89
N CYS A 109 4.10 -9.90 0.09
CA CYS A 109 4.44 -11.05 -0.75
C CYS A 109 5.21 -10.54 -1.98
N ASP A 110 6.43 -11.02 -2.17
CA ASP A 110 7.34 -10.57 -3.24
C ASP A 110 7.02 -11.28 -4.57
N GLU A 111 5.84 -10.96 -5.12
CA GLU A 111 5.29 -11.55 -6.33
C GLU A 111 4.79 -10.46 -7.28
N ASP A 112 4.79 -10.74 -8.59
CA ASP A 112 4.36 -9.79 -9.62
C ASP A 112 2.86 -9.53 -9.57
N ASP A 113 2.08 -10.59 -9.37
CA ASP A 113 0.65 -10.58 -9.11
C ASP A 113 0.41 -11.63 -8.02
N SER A 114 0.18 -11.18 -6.80
CA SER A 114 0.12 -12.09 -5.66
C SER A 114 -1.12 -12.98 -5.77
N ALA A 115 -0.93 -14.28 -5.98
CA ALA A 115 -2.04 -15.22 -6.04
C ALA A 115 -2.76 -15.34 -4.67
N ARG A 116 -4.06 -15.63 -4.69
CA ARG A 116 -4.83 -15.93 -3.48
C ARG A 116 -4.18 -17.03 -2.65
N MET A 117 -4.13 -16.85 -1.32
CA MET A 117 -3.81 -17.95 -0.41
C MET A 117 -5.03 -18.86 -0.22
N THR A 118 -4.84 -20.17 -0.42
CA THR A 118 -5.91 -21.18 -0.25
C THR A 118 -5.59 -22.24 0.80
N ALA A 119 -4.33 -22.29 1.25
CA ALA A 119 -3.86 -23.17 2.30
C ALA A 119 -2.58 -22.62 2.95
N HIS A 120 -2.25 -23.15 4.14
CA HIS A 120 -0.98 -22.87 4.83
C HIS A 120 0.26 -23.07 3.93
N ALA A 121 0.24 -24.07 3.05
CA ALA A 121 1.35 -24.31 2.11
C ALA A 121 1.62 -23.11 1.19
N ASN A 122 0.58 -22.34 0.81
CA ASN A 122 0.77 -21.11 0.01
C ASN A 122 1.51 -20.04 0.82
N TYR A 123 1.17 -19.86 2.10
CA TYR A 123 1.88 -18.92 2.98
C TYR A 123 3.37 -19.26 3.09
N THR A 124 3.70 -20.54 3.28
CA THR A 124 5.10 -20.99 3.42
C THR A 124 5.89 -20.84 2.11
N ALA A 125 5.24 -21.03 0.98
CA ALA A 125 5.88 -20.96 -0.34
C ALA A 125 6.05 -19.52 -0.86
N LYS A 126 5.24 -18.57 -0.40
CA LYS A 126 5.29 -17.18 -0.86
C LYS A 126 6.58 -16.49 -0.41
N PRO A 127 7.38 -15.94 -1.34
CA PRO A 127 8.52 -15.10 -0.97
C PRO A 127 8.02 -13.82 -0.28
N ARG A 128 8.83 -13.28 0.61
CA ARG A 128 8.53 -12.02 1.31
C ARG A 128 9.46 -10.94 0.79
N THR A 129 8.96 -9.71 0.84
CA THR A 129 9.80 -8.51 0.69
C THR A 129 10.95 -8.56 1.70
N THR A 130 12.10 -8.04 1.30
CA THR A 130 13.24 -7.85 2.21
C THR A 130 12.93 -6.74 3.20
N ALA A 131 12.30 -5.66 2.73
CA ALA A 131 11.74 -4.61 3.57
C ALA A 131 10.58 -5.15 4.42
N TYR A 132 10.54 -4.67 5.66
CA TYR A 132 9.41 -4.78 6.55
C TYR A 132 9.31 -3.53 7.41
N VAL A 133 8.12 -3.31 7.96
CA VAL A 133 7.85 -2.17 8.84
C VAL A 133 7.31 -2.67 10.16
N THR A 134 7.93 -2.25 11.25
CA THR A 134 7.40 -2.48 12.59
C THR A 134 6.21 -1.56 12.82
N TRP A 135 5.12 -2.13 13.32
CA TRP A 135 3.92 -1.40 13.67
C TRP A 135 3.60 -1.62 15.14
N ASP A 136 3.82 -0.56 15.92
CA ASP A 136 3.34 -0.46 17.29
C ASP A 136 1.89 0.01 17.26
N THR A 137 0.97 -0.87 17.63
CA THR A 137 -0.47 -0.57 17.68
C THR A 137 -0.88 -0.01 19.03
N THR A 138 0.02 0.65 19.76
CA THR A 138 -0.32 1.31 21.01
C THR A 138 -1.48 2.28 20.76
N ARG A 139 -2.65 1.92 21.29
CA ARG A 139 -3.70 2.83 21.77
C ARG A 139 -4.81 3.34 20.84
N TYR A 140 -5.26 2.62 19.81
CA TYR A 140 -6.51 2.99 19.11
C TYR A 140 -7.44 1.79 18.91
N PHE A 141 -8.28 1.51 19.92
CA PHE A 141 -9.26 0.42 19.90
C PHE A 141 -10.65 0.94 19.54
N GLY A 142 -11.43 0.16 18.79
CA GLY A 142 -12.74 0.60 18.29
C GLY A 142 -12.65 1.72 17.25
N GLN A 143 -11.48 1.86 16.63
CA GLN A 143 -11.15 2.88 15.63
C GLN A 143 -10.30 2.27 14.51
N SER A 144 -10.28 2.97 13.37
CA SER A 144 -9.36 2.72 12.27
C SER A 144 -7.91 2.94 12.73
N ASN A 145 -7.09 1.89 12.67
CA ASN A 145 -5.65 1.96 12.93
C ASN A 145 -4.92 2.10 11.60
N ILE A 146 -4.08 3.13 11.47
CA ILE A 146 -3.28 3.36 10.28
C ILE A 146 -1.84 2.92 10.57
N SER A 147 -1.26 2.12 9.69
CA SER A 147 0.14 1.71 9.81
C SER A 147 1.10 2.89 9.68
N PRO A 148 2.35 2.76 10.15
CA PRO A 148 3.45 3.59 9.66
C PRO A 148 3.60 3.48 8.14
N ASP A 149 4.39 4.38 7.54
CA ASP A 149 4.64 4.38 6.09
C ASP A 149 5.30 3.06 5.64
N ILE A 150 4.58 2.29 4.83
CA ILE A 150 5.00 1.00 4.27
C ILE A 150 5.54 1.11 2.84
N LYS A 151 5.85 2.33 2.36
CA LYS A 151 6.29 2.53 0.97
C LYS A 151 7.46 1.66 0.54
N THR A 152 8.40 1.31 1.42
CA THR A 152 9.56 0.48 1.05
C THR A 152 9.14 -0.94 0.68
N ILE A 153 8.11 -1.48 1.35
CA ILE A 153 7.50 -2.77 1.04
C ILE A 153 6.82 -2.71 -0.32
N ILE A 154 6.01 -1.67 -0.54
CA ILE A 154 5.27 -1.48 -1.80
C ILE A 154 6.24 -1.23 -2.97
N GLN A 155 7.30 -0.45 -2.74
CA GLN A 155 8.32 -0.15 -3.74
C GLN A 155 8.99 -1.42 -4.26
N GLU A 156 9.39 -2.33 -3.36
CA GLU A 156 9.97 -3.62 -3.78
C GLU A 156 9.05 -4.40 -4.72
N ILE A 157 7.74 -4.40 -4.46
CA ILE A 157 6.74 -5.13 -5.28
C ILE A 157 6.52 -4.45 -6.64
N VAL A 158 6.32 -3.12 -6.67
CA VAL A 158 6.03 -2.42 -7.94
C VAL A 158 7.26 -2.26 -8.85
N ASP A 159 8.47 -2.39 -8.29
CA ASP A 159 9.73 -2.40 -9.05
C ASP A 159 9.99 -3.73 -9.76
N ARG A 160 9.22 -4.77 -9.44
CA ARG A 160 9.41 -6.10 -10.05
C ARG A 160 9.17 -6.06 -11.55
N GLY A 161 10.01 -6.80 -12.29
CA GLY A 161 9.98 -6.85 -13.75
C GLY A 161 8.67 -7.37 -14.35
N GLY A 162 7.88 -8.15 -13.60
CA GLY A 162 6.57 -8.64 -14.04
C GLY A 162 5.37 -7.85 -13.50
N TRP A 163 5.60 -6.87 -12.61
CA TRP A 163 4.51 -6.05 -12.07
C TRP A 163 3.79 -5.31 -13.20
N SER A 164 2.45 -5.31 -13.14
CA SER A 164 1.58 -4.58 -14.06
C SER A 164 0.51 -3.85 -13.27
N SER A 165 0.12 -2.66 -13.73
CA SER A 165 -0.97 -1.89 -13.10
C SER A 165 -2.26 -2.70 -13.12
N GLY A 166 -2.89 -2.84 -11.96
CA GLY A 166 -4.06 -3.69 -11.74
C GLY A 166 -3.73 -5.06 -11.14
N ASN A 167 -2.45 -5.44 -11.00
CA ASN A 167 -2.06 -6.66 -10.28
C ASN A 167 -2.38 -6.55 -8.79
N ALA A 168 -2.39 -7.69 -8.10
CA ALA A 168 -2.67 -7.73 -6.68
C ALA A 168 -1.42 -7.63 -5.79
N ILE A 169 -1.56 -6.89 -4.70
CA ILE A 169 -0.59 -6.85 -3.60
C ILE A 169 -1.15 -7.64 -2.42
N GLN A 170 -0.34 -8.53 -1.83
CA GLN A 170 -0.69 -9.19 -0.59
C GLN A 170 0.25 -8.79 0.55
N LEU A 171 -0.32 -8.27 1.63
CA LEU A 171 0.41 -7.88 2.84
C LEU A 171 0.26 -8.93 3.93
N LEU A 172 1.32 -9.15 4.69
CA LEU A 172 1.36 -10.05 5.83
C LEU A 172 1.59 -9.23 7.10
N VAL A 173 0.68 -9.33 8.07
CA VAL A 173 0.82 -8.68 9.38
C VAL A 173 1.00 -9.77 10.43
N GLN A 174 2.20 -9.83 11.01
CA GLN A 174 2.55 -10.90 11.95
C GLN A 174 3.17 -10.34 13.21
N ASP A 175 3.10 -11.11 14.30
CA ASP A 175 3.79 -10.77 15.55
C ASP A 175 5.31 -10.71 15.31
N ARG A 176 5.98 -9.71 15.90
CA ARG A 176 7.43 -9.57 15.88
C ARG A 176 8.15 -10.84 16.37
N ASP A 177 7.62 -11.49 17.40
CA ASP A 177 8.24 -12.62 18.09
C ASP A 177 7.78 -13.99 17.57
N PHE A 178 7.17 -14.01 16.37
CA PHE A 178 6.69 -15.21 15.67
C PHE A 178 7.69 -16.38 15.63
N TRP A 179 9.00 -16.10 15.60
CA TRP A 179 10.06 -17.12 15.57
C TRP A 179 10.45 -17.71 16.93
N GLN A 180 10.03 -17.12 18.06
CA GLN A 180 10.32 -17.66 19.40
C GLN A 180 9.32 -18.74 19.84
N VAL A 181 8.21 -18.91 19.12
CA VAL A 181 7.09 -19.76 19.52
C VAL A 181 7.21 -21.22 19.05
N TYR A 182 8.22 -21.56 18.25
CA TYR A 182 8.39 -22.94 17.75
C TYR A 182 8.84 -23.96 18.81
N SER A 183 9.22 -23.54 20.02
CA SER A 183 9.83 -24.42 21.03
C SER A 183 9.39 -24.20 22.48
N VAL A 184 8.37 -23.39 22.76
CA VAL A 184 7.90 -23.17 24.14
C VAL A 184 6.43 -23.60 24.25
N PRO A 185 6.07 -24.55 25.14
CA PRO A 185 4.65 -24.76 25.45
C PRO A 185 4.07 -23.44 25.96
N ALA A 186 2.82 -23.16 25.60
CA ALA A 186 2.06 -21.97 25.99
C ALA A 186 2.46 -21.52 27.40
N SER A 187 3.18 -20.40 27.49
CA SER A 187 3.62 -19.87 28.78
C SER A 187 2.38 -19.51 29.59
N THR A 188 2.38 -19.87 30.88
CA THR A 188 1.32 -19.53 31.84
C THR A 188 1.27 -18.04 32.21
N GLU A 189 2.09 -17.21 31.57
CA GLU A 189 2.07 -15.75 31.74
C GLU A 189 1.05 -15.14 30.80
N GLU A 190 0.27 -14.17 31.32
CA GLU A 190 -0.88 -13.54 30.66
C GLU A 190 -0.55 -12.99 29.27
N ALA A 191 -0.80 -13.86 28.31
CA ALA A 191 -1.04 -13.63 26.91
C ALA A 191 -2.00 -12.47 26.64
N ASN A 192 -1.57 -11.51 25.83
CA ASN A 192 -2.38 -10.36 25.45
C ASN A 192 -2.98 -10.57 24.07
N ASN A 193 -4.28 -10.33 23.95
CA ASN A 193 -5.02 -10.52 22.72
C ASN A 193 -5.45 -9.20 22.11
N ILE A 194 -4.94 -8.90 20.91
CA ILE A 194 -5.59 -7.93 20.04
C ILE A 194 -6.69 -8.62 19.27
N HIS A 195 -7.88 -8.03 19.34
CA HIS A 195 -8.93 -8.32 18.40
C HIS A 195 -9.04 -7.21 17.35
N PHE A 196 -8.54 -7.44 16.15
CA PHE A 196 -8.91 -6.56 15.03
C PHE A 196 -10.21 -7.09 14.48
N CYS A 197 -11.29 -6.31 14.37
CA CYS A 197 -12.49 -6.81 13.70
C CYS A 197 -13.26 -5.75 12.94
N LYS A 198 -13.79 -6.17 11.79
CA LYS A 198 -15.10 -5.73 11.31
C LYS A 198 -16.17 -6.45 12.12
N GLU A 199 -16.86 -5.69 12.95
CA GLU A 199 -17.90 -6.19 13.82
C GLU A 199 -19.12 -6.69 13.03
N TYR A 200 -19.74 -7.72 13.60
CA TYR A 200 -21.16 -8.01 13.48
C TYR A 200 -21.97 -6.69 13.40
N ASN A 201 -22.52 -6.38 12.22
CA ASN A 201 -23.36 -5.20 11.93
C ASN A 201 -22.70 -3.80 11.85
N GLN A 202 -21.49 -3.61 11.28
CA GLN A 202 -21.17 -2.41 10.46
C GLN A 202 -19.80 -2.42 9.75
N SER A 203 -19.83 -2.18 8.43
CA SER A 203 -18.91 -1.49 7.49
C SER A 203 -17.42 -1.18 7.78
N GLY A 204 -16.70 -1.91 8.63
CA GLY A 204 -15.23 -1.79 8.69
C GLY A 204 -14.57 -2.22 7.38
N THR A 205 -13.68 -1.39 6.81
CA THR A 205 -13.03 -1.64 5.52
C THR A 205 -11.53 -1.56 5.70
N HIS A 206 -10.82 -2.68 5.50
CA HIS A 206 -9.35 -2.66 5.49
C HIS A 206 -8.90 -2.08 4.14
N THR A 207 -8.04 -1.07 4.19
CA THR A 207 -7.69 -0.28 2.99
C THR A 207 -6.18 -0.16 2.86
N LEU A 208 -5.67 -0.47 1.68
CA LEU A 208 -4.32 -0.10 1.24
C LEU A 208 -4.40 1.23 0.50
N SER A 209 -3.73 2.25 1.02
CA SER A 209 -3.61 3.56 0.37
C SER A 209 -2.19 3.79 -0.09
N ILE A 210 -2.01 4.10 -1.38
CA ILE A 210 -0.70 4.32 -2.02
C ILE A 210 -0.75 5.65 -2.75
N THR A 211 0.25 6.49 -2.54
CA THR A 211 0.54 7.66 -3.38
C THR A 211 1.84 7.43 -4.10
N PHE A 212 1.84 7.67 -5.42
CA PHE A 212 2.98 7.41 -6.29
C PHE A 212 3.17 8.51 -7.33
N TYR A 213 4.37 8.55 -7.90
CA TYR A 213 4.71 9.38 -9.04
C TYR A 213 5.22 8.50 -10.18
N GLU A 214 4.79 8.79 -11.39
CA GLU A 214 5.40 8.20 -12.58
C GLU A 214 6.64 9.01 -12.97
N ASP A 215 7.73 8.31 -13.27
CA ASP A 215 8.94 8.96 -13.71
C ASP A 215 8.77 9.57 -15.11
N ILE A 216 8.82 10.91 -15.18
CA ILE A 216 8.80 11.63 -16.45
C ILE A 216 10.16 11.70 -17.15
N GLY A 217 11.22 11.12 -16.56
CA GLY A 217 12.58 11.14 -17.09
C GLY A 217 13.29 12.48 -16.88
N LEU A 218 12.68 13.40 -16.12
CA LEU A 218 13.29 14.67 -15.75
C LEU A 218 14.22 14.46 -14.56
N ARG A 219 15.46 14.91 -14.70
CA ARG A 219 16.50 14.79 -13.70
C ARG A 219 17.16 16.14 -13.46
N VAL A 220 17.49 16.43 -12.22
CA VAL A 220 18.24 17.63 -11.84
C VAL A 220 19.37 17.30 -10.88
N TYR A 221 20.47 18.04 -10.95
CA TYR A 221 21.57 17.92 -9.98
C TYR A 221 21.32 18.89 -8.82
N ASN A 222 21.18 18.37 -7.60
CA ASN A 222 20.86 19.20 -6.41
C ASN A 222 22.11 19.74 -5.69
N GLY A 223 23.30 19.56 -6.27
CA GLY A 223 24.58 19.89 -5.64
C GLY A 223 25.35 18.69 -5.10
N SER A 224 24.65 17.58 -4.80
CA SER A 224 25.25 16.34 -4.29
C SER A 224 24.98 15.13 -5.18
N GLN A 225 23.79 15.03 -5.76
CA GLN A 225 23.39 13.90 -6.60
C GLN A 225 22.39 14.32 -7.68
N VAL A 226 22.19 13.45 -8.67
CA VAL A 226 21.12 13.58 -9.65
C VAL A 226 19.84 13.02 -9.04
N VAL A 227 18.78 13.83 -8.99
CA VAL A 227 17.48 13.46 -8.43
C VAL A 227 16.36 13.58 -9.46
N SER A 228 15.30 12.80 -9.26
CA SER A 228 14.08 12.87 -10.07
C SER A 228 13.18 14.02 -9.61
N ILE A 229 12.51 14.65 -10.57
CA ILE A 229 11.51 15.68 -10.29
C ILE A 229 10.12 15.13 -10.60
N GLY A 230 9.20 15.36 -9.66
CA GLY A 230 7.80 15.02 -9.80
C GLY A 230 7.09 15.75 -10.90
N ALA A 231 6.09 15.08 -11.46
CA ALA A 231 5.13 15.70 -12.34
C ALA A 231 3.73 15.30 -11.92
N GLU A 232 2.78 16.20 -12.10
CA GLU A 232 1.37 15.95 -11.85
C GLU A 232 0.60 16.23 -13.16
N ILE A 233 -0.46 15.47 -13.45
CA ILE A 233 -1.40 15.94 -14.48
C ILE A 233 -2.20 17.06 -13.85
N LEU A 234 -2.09 18.28 -14.37
CA LEU A 234 -3.08 19.33 -14.14
C LEU A 234 -2.98 20.43 -15.18
N ASP A 235 -4.15 20.89 -15.63
CA ASP A 235 -4.30 22.10 -16.42
C ASP A 235 -4.11 23.33 -15.51
N GLY A 236 -3.34 24.32 -15.95
CA GLY A 236 -3.10 25.54 -15.20
C GLY A 236 -1.79 25.64 -14.40
N HIS A 237 -0.91 24.61 -14.39
CA HIS A 237 0.44 24.80 -13.83
C HIS A 237 1.22 25.86 -14.60
N LYS A 238 1.87 26.77 -13.86
CA LYS A 238 2.70 27.83 -14.45
C LYS A 238 3.95 27.27 -15.14
N LEU A 239 4.50 26.19 -14.60
CA LEU A 239 5.61 25.44 -15.18
C LEU A 239 5.14 24.07 -15.67
N ARG A 240 5.39 23.79 -16.95
CA ARG A 240 4.92 22.59 -17.65
C ARG A 240 6.02 21.99 -18.51
N ILE A 241 6.03 20.66 -18.64
CA ILE A 241 6.93 19.92 -19.52
C ILE A 241 6.13 18.95 -20.41
N ARG A 242 6.61 18.65 -21.60
CA ARG A 242 5.95 17.71 -22.53
C ARG A 242 6.76 16.42 -22.64
N LYS A 243 6.11 15.27 -22.40
CA LYS A 243 6.65 13.92 -22.64
C LYS A 243 5.81 13.25 -23.71
N GLY A 244 6.34 13.14 -24.93
CA GLY A 244 5.55 12.68 -26.08
C GLY A 244 4.38 13.61 -26.37
N ASP A 245 3.15 13.08 -26.31
CA ASP A 245 1.91 13.85 -26.52
C ASP A 245 1.29 14.41 -25.24
N THR A 246 1.88 14.11 -24.08
CA THR A 246 1.30 14.53 -22.81
C THR A 246 2.04 15.72 -22.23
N THR A 247 1.27 16.66 -21.65
CA THR A 247 1.80 17.82 -20.93
C THR A 247 1.63 17.56 -19.43
N CYS A 248 2.74 17.61 -18.70
CA CYS A 248 2.78 17.44 -17.25
C CYS A 248 3.00 18.81 -16.59
N GLY A 249 2.30 19.07 -15.49
CA GLY A 249 2.62 20.16 -14.59
C GLY A 249 3.81 19.78 -13.71
N LEU A 250 4.73 20.71 -13.51
CA LEU A 250 5.77 20.57 -12.49
C LEU A 250 5.28 21.27 -11.22
N PRO A 251 5.00 20.53 -10.13
CA PRO A 251 4.53 21.14 -8.90
C PRO A 251 5.61 22.07 -8.32
N LEU A 252 5.16 23.21 -7.83
CA LEU A 252 5.97 24.24 -7.21
C LEU A 252 5.53 24.39 -5.76
N VAL A 253 6.48 24.30 -4.84
CA VAL A 253 6.25 24.48 -3.40
C VAL A 253 6.92 25.76 -2.90
N ASP A 254 6.53 26.22 -1.71
CA ASP A 254 7.24 27.29 -1.03
C ASP A 254 8.69 26.90 -0.75
N ILE A 255 9.58 27.89 -0.71
CA ILE A 255 11.04 27.67 -0.65
C ILE A 255 11.51 27.00 0.65
N ASP A 256 10.65 26.97 1.66
CA ASP A 256 10.83 26.41 3.00
C ASP A 256 10.05 25.10 3.22
N ALA A 257 9.36 24.58 2.18
CA ALA A 257 8.69 23.28 2.27
C ALA A 257 9.68 22.13 2.51
N PRO A 258 9.31 21.07 3.25
CA PRO A 258 10.21 19.97 3.61
C PRO A 258 10.74 19.17 2.41
N ASN A 259 10.06 19.24 1.26
CA ASN A 259 10.45 18.64 -0.02
C ASN A 259 10.90 19.67 -1.07
N ALA A 260 11.22 20.91 -0.66
CA ALA A 260 11.71 21.94 -1.55
C ALA A 260 13.15 21.62 -2.00
N SER A 261 13.35 21.43 -3.29
CA SER A 261 14.69 21.32 -3.88
C SER A 261 15.46 22.65 -3.77
N PRO A 262 16.78 22.68 -4.02
CA PRO A 262 17.56 23.92 -4.12
C PRO A 262 17.24 24.78 -5.36
N ILE A 263 16.46 24.27 -6.32
CA ILE A 263 16.17 24.97 -7.57
C ILE A 263 15.05 25.97 -7.34
N ARG A 264 15.27 27.23 -7.72
CA ARG A 264 14.35 28.35 -7.51
C ARG A 264 13.72 28.77 -8.84
N ILE A 265 12.41 28.91 -8.85
CA ILE A 265 11.62 29.27 -10.03
C ILE A 265 10.72 30.44 -9.66
N TYR A 266 10.83 31.54 -10.41
CA TYR A 266 9.89 32.65 -10.26
C TYR A 266 8.61 32.34 -11.03
N ASP A 267 7.49 32.30 -10.33
CA ASP A 267 6.21 31.88 -10.88
C ASP A 267 5.34 33.07 -11.34
N GLY A 268 5.90 34.28 -11.38
CA GLY A 268 5.15 35.51 -11.72
C GLY A 268 4.52 36.22 -10.52
N GLY A 269 4.47 35.60 -9.33
CA GLY A 269 4.04 36.26 -8.09
C GLY A 269 5.03 36.10 -6.94
N SER A 270 5.77 34.99 -6.90
CA SER A 270 6.79 34.71 -5.88
C SER A 270 7.85 33.74 -6.39
N VAL A 271 8.97 33.65 -5.67
CA VAL A 271 9.96 32.60 -5.91
C VAL A 271 9.49 31.33 -5.21
N LYS A 272 9.40 30.23 -5.96
CA LYS A 272 9.04 28.89 -5.51
C LYS A 272 10.21 27.92 -5.70
N ALA A 273 10.08 26.70 -5.18
CA ALA A 273 11.02 25.61 -5.40
C ALA A 273 10.36 24.44 -6.17
N LEU A 274 11.16 23.70 -6.94
CA LEU A 274 10.71 22.40 -7.47
C LEU A 274 10.59 21.38 -6.33
N VAL A 275 9.62 20.48 -6.45
CA VAL A 275 9.46 19.34 -5.54
C VAL A 275 10.52 18.28 -5.81
N GLU A 276 11.32 17.95 -4.80
CA GLU A 276 12.24 16.82 -4.82
C GLU A 276 11.50 15.54 -4.42
N ILE A 277 11.49 14.53 -5.29
CA ILE A 277 11.01 13.19 -4.97
C ILE A 277 12.26 12.33 -4.79
N LYS A 278 12.56 12.00 -3.54
CA LYS A 278 13.72 11.18 -3.20
C LYS A 278 13.61 9.78 -3.77
#